data_AF-A0A0C1J094-F1
#
_entry.id   AF-A0A0C1J094-F1
#
_cell.length_a   1.000
_cell.length_b   1.000
_cell.length_c   1.000
_cell.angle_alpha   90.00
_cell.angle_beta   90.00
_cell.angle_gamma   90.00
#
_symmetry.space_group_name_H-M   'P 1'
#
loop_
_entity.id
_entity.type
_entity.pdbx_description
1 polymer ?
#
loop_
_entity_poly.entity_id
_entity_poly.type
_entity_poly.pdbx_seq_one_letter_code
_entity_poly.pdbx_strand_id
1 'polypeptide(L)'
;MIAKTLQDMFKRYRRPGDIVFAVLFLAFSVFLLSQLGEQTQVVKRTKWFAQPGLWPTIAVWCMVAFGFLHWLSSAISDRIDGRWVEVGFWVRSLEYVAYFLIYVLLVPQLGYLLSTILFAVFLTLRSGFRGAGAIGIAALFGFIVTIVFRGFLQVKIPAGAIYEYLPDSVRAFALTYL
;
A
#
# COMPACT_ATOMS: atom_id res chain seq x y z
N MET A 1 -22.30 7.07 -13.76
CA MET A 1 -22.80 7.55 -15.07
C MET A 1 -22.67 6.38 -16.04
N ILE A 2 -23.76 5.90 -16.64
CA ILE A 2 -23.72 4.84 -17.67
C ILE A 2 -23.42 5.52 -19.01
N ALA A 3 -22.36 5.10 -19.72
CA ALA A 3 -21.96 5.68 -21.01
C ALA A 3 -23.08 5.46 -22.04
N LYS A 4 -23.45 6.51 -22.80
CA LYS A 4 -24.55 6.47 -23.78
C LYS A 4 -24.06 6.42 -25.23
N THR A 5 -22.82 6.84 -25.48
CA THR A 5 -22.21 6.89 -26.82
C THR A 5 -20.77 6.38 -26.80
N LEU A 6 -20.23 5.99 -27.98
CA LEU A 6 -18.80 5.67 -28.12
C LEU A 6 -17.90 6.85 -27.73
N GLN A 7 -18.33 8.08 -28.02
CA GLN A 7 -17.60 9.28 -27.63
C GLN A 7 -17.50 9.44 -26.10
N ASP A 8 -18.52 9.04 -25.35
CA ASP A 8 -18.49 9.05 -23.89
C ASP A 8 -17.45 8.07 -23.32
N MET A 9 -17.13 6.99 -24.04
CA MET A 9 -16.09 6.04 -23.65
C MET A 9 -14.67 6.59 -23.85
N PHE A 10 -14.49 7.48 -24.84
CA PHE A 10 -13.20 8.12 -25.14
C PHE A 10 -13.05 9.51 -24.51
N LYS A 11 -14.06 9.98 -23.75
CA LYS A 11 -14.00 11.27 -23.06
C LYS A 11 -13.00 11.20 -21.92
N ARG A 12 -11.88 11.93 -22.03
CA ARG A 12 -10.88 12.05 -20.97
C ARG A 12 -11.44 12.90 -19.83
N TYR A 13 -11.80 12.26 -18.71
CA TYR A 13 -12.14 12.96 -17.47
C TYR A 13 -10.86 13.42 -16.78
N ARG A 14 -10.43 14.65 -17.07
CA ARG A 14 -9.22 15.22 -16.47
C ARG A 14 -9.51 15.74 -15.06
N ARG A 15 -8.58 15.47 -14.13
CA ARG A 15 -8.68 15.88 -12.72
C ARG A 15 -7.80 17.10 -12.45
N PRO A 16 -8.16 18.01 -11.53
CA PRO A 16 -7.33 19.16 -11.15
C PRO A 16 -5.89 18.82 -10.76
N GLY A 17 -5.68 17.66 -10.12
CA GLY A 17 -4.38 17.14 -9.68
C GLY A 17 -3.54 16.45 -10.75
N ASP A 18 -4.06 16.22 -11.96
CA ASP A 18 -3.42 15.41 -13.03
C ASP A 18 -1.96 15.83 -13.31
N ILE A 19 -1.70 17.13 -13.37
CA ILE A 19 -0.33 17.64 -13.61
C ILE A 19 0.62 17.41 -12.44
N VAL A 20 0.14 17.45 -11.20
CA VAL A 20 0.97 17.17 -10.01
C VAL A 20 1.36 15.69 -10.02
N PHE A 21 0.39 14.82 -10.30
CA PHE A 21 0.63 13.40 -10.46
C PHE A 21 1.65 13.14 -11.57
N ALA A 22 1.48 13.75 -12.75
CA ALA A 22 2.37 13.56 -13.88
C ALA A 22 3.82 14.01 -13.59
N VAL A 23 3.99 15.15 -12.89
CA VAL A 23 5.31 15.61 -12.45
C VAL A 23 5.95 14.63 -11.45
N LEU A 24 5.21 14.21 -10.42
CA LEU A 24 5.71 13.28 -9.41
C LEU A 24 6.06 11.92 -10.01
N PHE A 25 5.22 11.40 -10.91
CA PHE A 25 5.44 10.13 -11.58
C PHE A 25 6.66 10.19 -12.51
N LEU A 26 6.81 11.27 -13.28
CA LEU A 26 7.98 11.46 -14.14
C LEU A 26 9.27 11.59 -13.31
N ALA A 27 9.25 12.39 -12.24
CA ALA A 27 10.39 12.53 -11.33
C ALA A 27 10.80 11.18 -10.70
N PHE A 28 9.81 10.40 -10.25
CA PHE A 28 10.04 9.06 -9.71
C PHE A 28 10.59 8.10 -10.76
N SER A 29 10.08 8.15 -11.99
CA SER A 29 10.54 7.30 -13.10
C SER A 29 12.00 7.62 -13.48
N VAL A 30 12.36 8.91 -13.53
CA VAL A 30 13.74 9.36 -13.77
C VAL A 30 14.66 8.95 -12.62
N PHE A 31 14.18 9.06 -11.37
CA PHE A 31 14.90 8.55 -10.21
C PHE A 31 15.17 7.05 -10.37
N LEU A 32 14.18 6.21 -10.64
CA LEU A 32 14.38 4.77 -10.86
C LEU A 32 15.36 4.49 -12.02
N LEU A 33 15.27 5.25 -13.12
CA LEU A 33 16.19 5.12 -14.25
C LEU A 33 17.64 5.36 -13.83
N SER A 34 17.88 6.36 -12.97
CA SER A 34 19.22 6.64 -12.44
C SER A 34 19.77 5.51 -11.54
N GLN A 35 18.90 4.69 -10.95
CA GLN A 35 19.29 3.63 -10.02
C GLN A 35 19.53 2.27 -10.72
N LEU A 36 19.12 2.09 -11.98
CA LEU A 36 19.20 0.78 -12.65
C LEU A 36 20.62 0.20 -12.68
N GLY A 37 21.64 1.02 -12.91
CA GLY A 37 23.04 0.56 -12.99
C GLY A 37 23.58 0.02 -11.67
N GLU A 38 23.09 0.54 -10.54
CA GLU A 38 23.48 0.07 -9.21
C GLU A 38 22.65 -1.12 -8.76
N GLN A 39 21.33 -1.08 -9.00
CA GLN A 39 20.38 -2.08 -8.49
C GLN A 39 20.25 -3.32 -9.39
N THR A 40 20.65 -3.24 -10.67
CA THR A 40 20.57 -4.36 -11.61
C THR A 40 21.90 -4.66 -12.27
N GLN A 41 22.68 -5.55 -11.64
CA GLN A 41 23.99 -5.95 -12.13
C GLN A 41 23.88 -6.98 -13.27
N VAL A 42 24.74 -6.83 -14.27
CA VAL A 42 24.85 -7.78 -15.38
C VAL A 42 25.56 -9.04 -14.91
N VAL A 43 24.96 -10.20 -15.15
CA VAL A 43 25.49 -11.49 -14.72
C VAL A 43 26.17 -12.20 -15.89
N LYS A 44 27.43 -12.61 -15.69
CA LYS A 44 28.19 -13.40 -16.67
C LYS A 44 27.53 -14.77 -16.88
N ARG A 45 27.61 -15.31 -18.11
CA ARG A 45 27.07 -16.63 -18.49
C ARG A 45 25.56 -16.78 -18.38
N THR A 46 24.82 -15.67 -18.31
CA THR A 46 23.35 -15.65 -18.36
C THR A 46 22.89 -15.18 -19.74
N LYS A 47 21.85 -15.83 -20.29
CA LYS A 47 21.23 -15.43 -21.55
C LYS A 47 20.77 -13.97 -21.48
N TRP A 48 20.86 -13.23 -22.59
CA TRP A 48 20.53 -11.80 -22.62
C TRP A 48 19.11 -11.49 -22.12
N PHE A 49 18.12 -12.35 -22.45
CA PHE A 49 16.72 -12.18 -22.02
C PHE A 49 16.44 -12.59 -20.56
N ALA A 50 17.38 -13.30 -19.95
CA ALA A 50 17.33 -13.73 -18.55
C ALA A 50 18.21 -12.85 -17.66
N GLN A 51 18.78 -11.76 -18.20
CA GLN A 51 19.55 -10.81 -17.41
C GLN A 51 18.62 -10.14 -16.39
N PRO A 52 19.00 -10.07 -15.10
CA PRO A 52 18.18 -9.45 -14.06
C PRO A 52 17.74 -8.02 -14.40
N GLY A 53 18.60 -7.27 -15.10
CA GLY A 53 18.32 -5.87 -15.47
C GLY A 53 17.49 -5.67 -16.73
N LEU A 54 17.28 -6.67 -17.59
CA LEU A 54 16.64 -6.43 -18.89
C LEU A 54 15.21 -5.90 -18.74
N TRP A 55 14.34 -6.66 -18.05
CA TRP A 55 12.94 -6.29 -17.89
C TRP A 55 12.73 -5.03 -17.04
N PRO A 56 13.45 -4.84 -15.91
CA PRO A 56 13.44 -3.56 -15.20
C PRO A 56 13.84 -2.39 -16.10
N THR A 57 14.86 -2.57 -16.94
CA THR A 57 15.32 -1.52 -17.87
C THR A 57 14.23 -1.16 -18.87
N ILE A 58 13.64 -2.14 -19.54
CA ILE A 58 12.54 -1.90 -20.50
C ILE A 58 11.37 -1.20 -19.81
N ALA A 59 10.95 -1.71 -18.65
CA ALA A 59 9.82 -1.14 -17.90
C ALA A 59 10.09 0.32 -17.50
N VAL A 60 11.25 0.62 -16.93
CA VAL A 60 11.59 1.98 -16.46
C VAL A 60 11.77 2.96 -17.62
N TRP A 61 12.39 2.54 -18.74
CA TRP A 61 12.44 3.38 -19.95
C TRP A 61 11.04 3.70 -20.49
N CYS A 62 10.15 2.71 -20.54
CA CYS A 62 8.75 2.94 -20.89
C CYS A 62 8.06 3.89 -19.90
N MET A 63 8.28 3.73 -18.58
CA MET A 63 7.73 4.63 -17.56
C MET A 63 8.19 6.08 -17.77
N VAL A 64 9.46 6.31 -18.08
CA VAL A 64 9.98 7.66 -18.38
C VAL A 64 9.37 8.21 -19.66
N ALA A 65 9.34 7.44 -20.75
CA ALA A 65 8.79 7.89 -22.03
C ALA A 65 7.30 8.23 -21.93
N PHE A 66 6.48 7.33 -21.38
CA PHE A 66 5.04 7.56 -21.23
C PHE A 66 4.73 8.59 -20.13
N GLY A 67 5.52 8.62 -19.05
CA GLY A 67 5.43 9.65 -18.02
C GLY A 67 5.71 11.05 -18.57
N PHE A 68 6.70 11.19 -19.46
CA PHE A 68 6.99 12.44 -20.15
C PHE A 68 5.83 12.86 -21.06
N LEU A 69 5.28 11.94 -21.85
CA LEU A 69 4.10 12.21 -22.69
C LEU A 69 2.88 12.61 -21.84
N HIS A 70 2.66 11.97 -20.69
CA HIS A 70 1.58 12.30 -19.77
C HIS A 70 1.78 13.69 -19.15
N TRP A 71 3.00 14.00 -18.72
CA TRP A 71 3.36 15.33 -18.23
C TRP A 71 3.16 16.39 -19.30
N LEU A 72 3.67 16.19 -20.52
CA LEU A 72 3.53 17.12 -21.64
C LEU A 72 2.06 17.35 -21.99
N SER A 73 1.28 16.27 -22.10
CA SER A 73 -0.17 16.35 -22.32
C SER A 73 -0.87 17.15 -21.22
N SER A 74 -0.46 16.97 -19.97
CA SER A 74 -0.99 17.71 -18.82
C SER A 74 -0.53 19.17 -18.79
N ALA A 75 0.68 19.48 -19.26
CA ALA A 75 1.22 20.83 -19.26
C ALA A 75 0.55 21.73 -20.31
N ILE A 76 0.20 21.16 -21.48
CA ILE A 76 -0.44 21.89 -22.59
C ILE A 76 -1.96 22.04 -22.40
N SER A 77 -2.59 21.14 -21.65
CA SER A 77 -4.04 21.15 -21.46
C SER A 77 -4.48 22.23 -20.45
N ASP A 78 -5.68 22.79 -20.65
CA ASP A 78 -6.24 23.89 -19.84
C ASP A 78 -6.19 23.67 -18.33
N ARG A 79 -5.98 24.75 -17.58
CA ARG A 79 -5.91 24.66 -16.11
C ARG A 79 -7.31 24.48 -15.54
N ILE A 80 -7.44 23.53 -14.62
CA ILE A 80 -8.65 23.28 -13.85
C ILE A 80 -8.37 23.69 -12.40
N ASP A 81 -9.29 24.45 -11.81
CA ASP A 81 -9.18 24.89 -10.42
C ASP A 81 -9.36 23.73 -9.42
N GLY A 82 -8.84 23.91 -8.20
CA GLY A 82 -8.96 22.92 -7.13
C GLY A 82 -7.82 21.91 -7.03
N ARG A 83 -6.71 22.10 -7.76
CA ARG A 83 -5.51 21.24 -7.69
C ARG A 83 -5.05 20.96 -6.26
N TRP A 84 -4.89 22.02 -5.47
CA TRP A 84 -4.39 21.90 -4.10
C TRP A 84 -5.39 21.23 -3.15
N VAL A 85 -6.70 21.31 -3.45
CA VAL A 85 -7.73 20.58 -2.71
C VAL A 85 -7.57 19.08 -2.95
N GLU A 86 -7.33 18.68 -4.19
CA GLU A 86 -7.08 17.27 -4.54
C GLU A 86 -5.76 16.76 -3.95
N VAL A 87 -4.68 17.54 -4.01
CA VAL A 87 -3.40 17.18 -3.35
C VAL A 87 -3.58 17.06 -1.84
N GLY A 88 -4.30 17.98 -1.21
CA GLY A 88 -4.64 17.90 0.22
C GLY A 88 -5.43 16.64 0.56
N PHE A 89 -6.34 16.21 -0.31
CA PHE A 89 -7.03 14.94 -0.18
C PHE A 89 -6.07 13.73 -0.27
N TRP A 90 -5.09 13.75 -1.17
CA TRP A 90 -4.07 12.69 -1.24
C TRP A 90 -3.23 12.60 0.03
N VAL A 91 -2.82 13.75 0.57
CA VAL A 91 -2.05 13.82 1.82
C VAL A 91 -2.86 13.24 2.99
N ARG A 92 -4.19 13.44 3.01
CA ARG A 92 -5.05 12.81 4.03
C ARG A 92 -4.95 11.29 4.01
N SER A 93 -4.74 10.66 2.86
CA SER A 93 -4.54 9.19 2.77
C SER A 93 -3.29 8.71 3.52
N LEU A 94 -2.29 9.57 3.76
CA LEU A 94 -1.12 9.23 4.58
C LEU A 94 -1.49 8.94 6.05
N GLU A 95 -2.69 9.31 6.51
CA GLU A 95 -3.18 8.90 7.83
C GLU A 95 -3.20 7.37 7.99
N TYR A 96 -3.53 6.63 6.91
CA TYR A 96 -3.55 5.17 6.94
C TYR A 96 -2.14 4.57 7.04
N VAL A 97 -1.13 5.25 6.49
CA VAL A 97 0.27 4.87 6.69
C VAL A 97 0.64 5.05 8.16
N ALA A 98 0.27 6.18 8.78
CA ALA A 98 0.52 6.41 10.19
C ALA A 98 -0.19 5.36 11.08
N TYR A 99 -1.44 5.02 10.76
CA TYR A 99 -2.17 3.97 11.49
C TYR A 99 -1.48 2.60 11.39
N PHE A 100 -0.99 2.24 10.20
CA PHE A 100 -0.25 1.00 10.01
C PHE A 100 1.08 1.00 10.79
N LEU A 101 1.80 2.11 10.81
CA LEU A 101 3.03 2.23 11.61
C LEU A 101 2.75 2.07 13.11
N ILE A 102 1.67 2.67 13.62
CA ILE A 102 1.23 2.47 15.00
C ILE A 102 0.94 0.98 15.25
N TYR A 103 0.23 0.32 14.35
CA TYR A 103 -0.03 -1.11 14.44
C TYR A 103 1.27 -1.93 14.51
N VAL A 104 2.25 -1.65 13.64
CA VAL A 104 3.57 -2.32 13.66
C VAL A 104 4.27 -2.13 15.01
N LEU A 105 4.16 -0.95 15.63
CA LEU A 105 4.72 -0.67 16.96
C LEU A 105 3.97 -1.36 18.10
N LEU A 106 2.66 -1.60 17.93
CA LEU A 106 1.83 -2.27 18.93
C LEU A 106 2.03 -3.80 18.94
N VAL A 107 2.32 -4.42 17.78
CA VAL A 107 2.45 -5.89 17.67
C VAL A 107 3.45 -6.48 18.68
N PRO A 108 4.68 -5.96 18.86
CA PRO A 108 5.61 -6.47 19.87
C PRO A 108 5.13 -6.28 21.31
N GLN A 109 4.22 -5.34 21.57
CA GLN A 109 3.74 -5.01 22.91
C GLN A 109 2.51 -5.86 23.28
N LEU A 110 1.49 -5.83 22.42
CA LEU A 110 0.18 -6.45 22.67
C LEU A 110 0.05 -7.85 22.07
N GLY A 111 1.01 -8.27 21.25
CA GLY A 111 0.94 -9.50 20.48
C GLY A 111 0.15 -9.33 19.19
N TYR A 112 0.30 -10.30 18.29
CA TYR A 112 -0.27 -10.21 16.95
C TYR A 112 -1.81 -10.24 16.98
N LEU A 113 -2.40 -11.11 17.81
CA LEU A 113 -3.86 -11.26 17.89
C LEU A 113 -4.56 -9.97 18.31
N LEU A 114 -4.19 -9.45 19.48
CA LEU A 114 -4.86 -8.29 20.06
C LEU A 114 -4.62 -7.05 19.20
N SER A 115 -3.39 -6.84 18.71
CA SER A 115 -3.07 -5.72 17.83
C SER A 115 -3.88 -5.76 16.53
N THR A 116 -4.06 -6.94 15.92
CA THR A 116 -4.79 -7.08 14.65
C THR A 116 -6.28 -6.83 14.84
N ILE A 117 -6.88 -7.35 15.91
CA ILE A 117 -8.29 -7.12 16.23
C ILE A 117 -8.54 -5.63 16.49
N LEU A 118 -7.73 -5.00 17.34
CA LEU A 118 -7.86 -3.58 17.65
C LEU A 118 -7.68 -2.72 16.41
N PHE A 119 -6.70 -3.06 15.57
CA PHE A 119 -6.44 -2.33 14.32
C PHE A 119 -7.59 -2.47 13.32
N ALA A 120 -8.11 -3.68 13.11
CA ALA A 120 -9.25 -3.93 12.22
C ALA A 120 -10.50 -3.15 12.68
N VAL A 121 -10.84 -3.23 13.98
CA VAL A 121 -11.97 -2.49 14.56
C VAL A 121 -11.76 -0.99 14.43
N PHE A 122 -10.55 -0.48 14.74
CA PHE A 122 -10.22 0.93 14.59
C PHE A 122 -10.41 1.42 13.15
N LEU A 123 -9.91 0.68 12.15
CA LEU A 123 -10.07 1.05 10.74
C LEU A 123 -11.54 1.03 10.29
N THR A 124 -12.32 0.07 10.76
CA THR A 124 -13.77 -0.01 10.50
C THR A 124 -14.49 1.22 11.05
N LEU A 125 -14.22 1.60 12.30
CA LEU A 125 -14.77 2.80 12.92
C LEU A 125 -14.31 4.09 12.21
N ARG A 126 -13.02 4.18 11.88
CA ARG A 126 -12.42 5.33 11.17
C ARG A 126 -12.99 5.51 9.78
N SER A 127 -13.37 4.43 9.12
CA SER A 127 -14.03 4.44 7.80
C SER A 127 -15.52 4.80 7.88
N GLY A 128 -16.06 4.99 9.09
CA GLY A 128 -17.43 5.44 9.32
C GLY A 128 -18.43 4.31 9.61
N PHE A 129 -18.01 3.05 9.61
CA PHE A 129 -18.87 1.91 9.91
C PHE A 129 -19.02 1.74 11.43
N ARG A 130 -20.13 2.26 11.98
CA ARG A 130 -20.39 2.26 13.44
C ARG A 130 -21.40 1.20 13.90
N GLY A 131 -21.99 0.43 12.99
CA GLY A 131 -22.94 -0.63 13.35
C GLY A 131 -22.25 -1.78 14.09
N ALA A 132 -22.90 -2.33 15.11
CA ALA A 132 -22.36 -3.44 15.91
C ALA A 132 -21.99 -4.66 15.05
N GLY A 133 -22.75 -4.94 13.99
CA GLY A 133 -22.43 -6.00 13.02
C GLY A 133 -21.11 -5.76 12.29
N ALA A 134 -20.84 -4.52 11.84
CA ALA A 134 -19.58 -4.20 11.17
C ALA A 134 -18.38 -4.32 12.11
N ILE A 135 -18.52 -3.88 13.36
CA ILE A 135 -17.50 -4.01 14.40
C ILE A 135 -17.23 -5.49 14.71
N GLY A 136 -18.29 -6.29 14.85
CA GLY A 136 -18.18 -7.73 15.08
C GLY A 136 -17.48 -8.46 13.94
N ILE A 137 -17.83 -8.16 12.69
CA ILE A 137 -17.17 -8.71 11.50
C ILE A 137 -15.68 -8.30 11.47
N ALA A 138 -15.36 -7.06 11.80
CA ALA A 138 -13.97 -6.59 11.83
C ALA A 138 -13.14 -7.32 12.90
N ALA A 139 -13.69 -7.52 14.10
CA ALA A 139 -13.04 -8.27 15.16
C ALA A 139 -12.85 -9.74 14.77
N LEU A 140 -13.87 -10.37 14.20
CA LEU A 140 -13.81 -11.75 13.71
C LEU A 140 -12.77 -11.88 12.59
N PHE A 141 -12.73 -10.94 11.65
CA PHE A 141 -11.73 -10.90 10.60
C PHE A 141 -10.31 -10.83 11.16
N GLY A 142 -10.05 -9.91 12.11
CA GLY A 142 -8.74 -9.81 12.75
C GLY A 142 -8.33 -11.12 13.45
N PHE A 143 -9.26 -11.74 14.17
CA PHE A 143 -9.04 -13.05 14.81
C PHE A 143 -8.69 -14.15 13.80
N ILE A 144 -9.47 -14.30 12.72
CA ILE A 144 -9.24 -15.31 11.69
C ILE A 144 -7.88 -15.08 11.00
N VAL A 145 -7.57 -13.84 10.64
CA VAL A 145 -6.29 -13.49 10.01
C VAL A 145 -5.11 -13.88 10.90
N THR A 146 -5.18 -13.60 12.19
CA THR A 146 -4.12 -13.97 13.11
C THR A 146 -3.93 -15.48 13.16
N ILE A 147 -5.02 -16.26 13.31
CA ILE A 147 -4.93 -17.72 13.36
C ILE A 147 -4.39 -18.30 12.06
N VAL A 148 -4.84 -17.80 10.91
CA VAL A 148 -4.37 -18.28 9.60
C VAL A 148 -2.88 -17.97 9.44
N PHE A 149 -2.43 -16.76 9.73
CA PHE A 149 -1.03 -16.38 9.50
C PHE A 149 -0.07 -16.98 10.52
N ARG A 150 -0.43 -16.93 11.80
CA ARG A 150 0.44 -17.39 12.89
C ARG A 150 0.27 -18.87 13.17
N GLY A 151 -0.97 -19.32 13.34
CA GLY A 151 -1.29 -20.70 13.67
C GLY A 151 -1.12 -21.67 12.48
N PHE A 152 -1.63 -21.31 11.31
CA PHE A 152 -1.60 -22.21 10.13
C PHE A 152 -0.36 -22.02 9.26
N LEU A 153 -0.06 -20.78 8.83
CA LEU A 153 1.07 -20.48 7.94
C LEU A 153 2.42 -20.34 8.67
N GLN A 154 2.44 -20.38 10.00
CA GLN A 154 3.65 -20.33 10.83
C GLN A 154 4.54 -19.11 10.52
N VAL A 155 3.93 -17.97 10.20
CA VAL A 155 4.65 -16.72 9.93
C VAL A 155 5.36 -16.27 11.21
N LYS A 156 6.64 -15.92 11.08
CA LYS A 156 7.47 -15.44 12.20
C LYS A 156 7.09 -14.01 12.55
N ILE A 157 6.34 -13.85 13.64
CA ILE A 157 5.88 -12.56 14.16
C ILE A 157 6.36 -12.45 15.62
N PRO A 158 6.78 -11.27 16.09
CA PRO A 158 7.16 -11.08 17.49
C PRO A 158 6.04 -11.49 18.43
N ALA A 159 6.38 -12.24 19.48
CA ALA A 159 5.46 -12.49 20.57
C ALA A 159 5.21 -11.19 21.34
N GLY A 160 3.97 -10.99 21.82
CA GLY A 160 3.62 -9.81 22.59
C GLY A 160 4.21 -9.84 24.00
N ALA A 161 4.84 -8.74 24.42
CA ALA A 161 5.30 -8.57 25.80
C ALA A 161 4.18 -8.76 26.83
N ILE A 162 2.93 -8.44 26.47
CA ILE A 162 1.76 -8.65 27.32
C ILE A 162 1.55 -10.12 27.72
N TYR A 163 2.03 -11.07 26.92
CA TYR A 163 1.89 -12.50 27.21
C TYR A 163 2.77 -12.94 28.39
N GLU A 164 3.79 -12.17 28.77
CA GLU A 164 4.65 -12.49 29.92
C GLU A 164 3.90 -12.44 31.27
N TYR A 165 2.84 -11.62 31.34
CA TYR A 165 1.98 -11.49 32.52
C TYR A 165 0.94 -12.61 32.63
N LEU A 166 0.86 -13.52 31.66
CA LEU A 166 -0.08 -14.64 31.71
C LEU A 166 0.43 -15.77 32.61
N PRO A 167 -0.46 -16.55 33.25
CA PRO A 167 -0.09 -17.78 33.95
C PRO A 167 0.66 -18.75 33.04
N ASP A 168 1.58 -19.54 33.60
CA ASP A 168 2.53 -20.38 32.84
C ASP A 168 1.87 -21.26 31.76
N SER A 169 0.72 -21.86 32.08
CA SER A 169 -0.04 -22.72 31.17
C SER A 169 -0.61 -21.96 29.96
N VAL A 170 -1.05 -20.72 30.15
CA VAL A 170 -1.63 -19.88 29.08
C VAL A 170 -0.52 -19.16 28.29
N ARG A 171 0.56 -18.76 28.97
CA ARG A 171 1.72 -18.11 28.35
C ARG A 171 2.35 -19.00 27.28
N ALA A 172 2.58 -20.27 27.58
CA ALA A 172 3.18 -21.21 26.63
C ALA A 172 2.36 -21.32 25.32
N PHE A 173 1.03 -21.37 25.45
CA PHE A 173 0.13 -21.36 24.30
C PHE A 173 0.23 -20.04 23.52
N ALA A 174 0.14 -18.89 24.21
CA ALA A 174 0.16 -17.57 23.57
C ALA A 174 1.49 -17.28 22.85
N LEU A 175 2.63 -17.64 23.42
CA LEU A 175 3.94 -17.47 22.78
C LEU A 175 4.12 -18.36 21.54
N THR A 176 3.48 -19.53 21.53
CA THR A 176 3.62 -20.53 20.46
C THR A 176 2.67 -20.26 19.30
N TYR A 177 1.42 -19.88 19.59
CA TYR A 177 0.34 -19.83 18.60
C TYR A 177 -0.25 -18.44 18.34
N LEU A 178 0.03 -17.43 19.19
CA LEU A 178 -0.49 -16.06 19.08
C LEU A 178 0.62 -15.03 18.87
#